data_AF-A0A9P8RLG4-F1
#
_entry.id   AF-A0A9P8RLG4-F1
#
_cell.length_a   1.000
_cell.length_b   1.000
_cell.length_c   1.000
_cell.angle_alpha   90.00
_cell.angle_beta   90.00
_cell.angle_gamma   90.00
#
_symmetry.space_group_name_H-M   'P 1'
#
loop_
_entity.id
_entity.type
_entity.pdbx_description
1 polymer ?
#
loop_
_entity_poly.entity_id
_entity_poly.type
_entity_poly.pdbx_seq_one_letter_code
_entity_poly.pdbx_strand_id
1 'polypeptide(L)'
;MSRLQHQMTFKTLTVLQEYLGDWHNLLMHQKAACEILAELYDPHSIMQSPMCRVIFCWCGRFDIFTSLISGRETMLGREWFSVCQQYYRERAVMYQDDINHRIEEANASLRTIAIDMSILSAKRVRESIHHDEFMDESDALGRRILEWRSNMHPSLRDQAYAITLGGSPGPGSDSIADTYTPGTLFGGPLWPMNFALIGWYALILSHRHQTALALQRQPPVEDERMAFQVCQLTEAIECYPEALPGAAFYAAHTSVAVASLFLLKDDRHIAWARRKFAKIEQSGYIFPTDFRIKISEMWNIPDIKYDWLPNGGNNSDVIRSIRSSMNDQDRITSAGDVPSQDITDMKAIFGSMKLEEAQNELSPVSGQSSVGFSDNVAAGPEFGDRDISESQAHWEQLSGSH
;
A
#
# COMPACT_ATOMS: atom_id res chain seq x y z
N MET A 1 38.61 1.36 -4.27
CA MET A 1 37.17 1.71 -4.36
C MET A 1 36.61 1.72 -2.94
N SER A 2 35.96 2.81 -2.53
CA SER A 2 35.54 2.97 -1.13
C SER A 2 34.35 2.07 -0.79
N ARG A 3 34.20 1.66 0.48
CA ARG A 3 33.06 0.85 0.97
C ARG A 3 31.70 1.47 0.62
N LEU A 4 31.66 2.81 0.55
CA LEU A 4 30.52 3.61 0.13
C LEU A 4 30.17 3.45 -1.36
N GLN A 5 31.16 3.29 -2.24
CA GLN A 5 30.89 3.02 -3.66
C GLN A 5 30.22 1.66 -3.86
N HIS A 6 30.58 0.63 -3.10
CA HIS A 6 29.90 -0.68 -3.19
C HIS A 6 28.44 -0.59 -2.76
N GLN A 7 28.14 0.06 -1.63
CA GLN A 7 26.76 0.24 -1.14
C GLN A 7 25.89 1.09 -2.08
N MET A 8 26.47 2.14 -2.68
CA MET A 8 25.74 2.99 -3.64
C MET A 8 25.47 2.29 -4.97
N THR A 9 26.45 1.55 -5.51
CA THR A 9 26.25 0.75 -6.72
C THR A 9 25.22 -0.35 -6.49
N PHE A 10 25.27 -1.01 -5.32
CA PHE A 10 24.30 -2.02 -4.93
C PHE A 10 22.88 -1.46 -4.84
N LYS A 11 22.69 -0.37 -4.10
CA LYS A 11 21.39 0.31 -3.99
C LYS A 11 20.83 0.71 -5.35
N THR A 12 21.68 1.23 -6.24
CA THR A 12 21.27 1.63 -7.59
C THR A 12 20.80 0.42 -8.42
N LEU A 13 21.51 -0.71 -8.32
CA LEU A 13 21.16 -1.94 -9.03
C LEU A 13 19.85 -2.54 -8.50
N THR A 14 19.65 -2.57 -7.18
CA THR A 14 18.43 -3.15 -6.59
C THR A 14 17.21 -2.26 -6.78
N VAL A 15 17.36 -0.94 -6.77
CA VAL A 15 16.29 -0.01 -7.21
C VAL A 15 15.94 -0.27 -8.67
N LEU A 16 16.95 -0.44 -9.54
CA LEU A 16 16.68 -0.73 -10.95
C LEU A 16 15.95 -2.08 -11.11
N GLN A 17 16.30 -3.11 -10.36
CA GLN A 17 15.64 -4.42 -10.41
C GLN A 17 14.20 -4.39 -9.88
N GLU A 18 13.92 -3.64 -8.80
CA GLU A 18 12.55 -3.37 -8.34
C GLU A 18 11.72 -2.76 -9.47
N TYR A 19 12.28 -1.75 -10.13
CA TYR A 19 11.58 -1.02 -11.18
C TYR A 19 11.44 -1.84 -12.47
N LEU A 20 12.30 -2.82 -12.70
CA LEU A 20 12.17 -3.76 -13.81
C LEU A 20 11.20 -4.92 -13.52
N GLY A 21 10.75 -5.09 -12.27
CA GLY A 21 9.91 -6.22 -11.90
C GLY A 21 10.66 -7.56 -11.90
N ASP A 22 11.99 -7.53 -11.79
CA ASP A 22 12.85 -8.72 -11.70
C ASP A 22 12.92 -9.19 -10.24
N TRP A 23 11.84 -9.83 -9.80
CA TRP A 23 11.65 -10.21 -8.39
C TRP A 23 12.63 -11.27 -7.91
N HIS A 24 13.06 -12.16 -8.80
CA HIS A 24 14.06 -13.16 -8.46
C HIS A 24 15.40 -12.52 -8.09
N ASN A 25 15.93 -11.66 -8.95
CA ASN A 25 17.18 -10.95 -8.64
C ASN A 25 16.99 -9.97 -7.49
N LEU A 26 15.85 -9.28 -7.41
CA LEU A 26 15.52 -8.37 -6.32
C LEU A 26 15.60 -9.05 -4.95
N LEU A 27 15.01 -10.24 -4.78
CA LEU A 27 15.05 -10.97 -3.51
C LEU A 27 16.48 -11.40 -3.14
N MET A 28 17.24 -11.90 -4.12
CA MET A 28 18.63 -12.29 -3.93
C MET A 28 19.52 -11.12 -3.52
N HIS A 29 19.34 -9.97 -4.16
CA HIS A 29 20.07 -8.77 -3.82
C HIS A 29 19.59 -8.16 -2.49
N GLN A 30 18.28 -8.13 -2.22
CA GLN A 30 17.77 -7.69 -0.92
C GLN A 30 18.43 -8.48 0.22
N LYS A 31 18.54 -9.80 0.06
CA LYS A 31 19.23 -10.67 1.00
C LYS A 31 20.69 -10.28 1.22
N ALA A 32 21.45 -10.19 0.13
CA ALA A 32 22.86 -9.78 0.22
C ALA A 32 23.02 -8.38 0.85
N ALA A 33 22.11 -7.44 0.57
CA ALA A 33 22.11 -6.12 1.20
C ALA A 33 21.88 -6.20 2.71
N CYS A 34 20.90 -6.98 3.16
CA CYS A 34 20.60 -7.13 4.59
C CYS A 34 21.75 -7.81 5.33
N GLU A 35 22.38 -8.82 4.72
CA GLU A 35 23.58 -9.48 5.26
C GLU A 35 24.76 -8.51 5.39
N ILE A 36 25.06 -7.73 4.33
CA ILE A 36 26.10 -6.69 4.37
C ILE A 36 25.79 -5.63 5.43
N LEU A 37 24.54 -5.21 5.56
CA LEU A 37 24.14 -4.24 6.58
C LEU A 37 24.36 -4.78 7.99
N ALA A 38 23.98 -6.03 8.24
CA ALA A 38 24.13 -6.69 9.54
C ALA A 38 25.60 -7.04 9.85
N GLU A 39 26.46 -7.21 8.85
CA GLU A 39 27.90 -7.39 9.04
C GLU A 39 28.59 -6.05 9.38
N LEU A 40 28.17 -4.95 8.76
CA LEU A 40 28.83 -3.66 8.89
C LEU A 40 28.31 -2.81 10.06
N TYR A 41 27.08 -3.04 10.49
CA TYR A 41 26.41 -2.23 11.49
C TYR A 41 25.60 -3.07 12.46
N ASP A 42 25.33 -2.48 13.61
CA ASP A 42 24.30 -2.91 14.55
C ASP A 42 23.13 -1.91 14.53
N PRO A 43 21.97 -2.25 15.13
CA PRO A 43 20.81 -1.38 15.18
C PRO A 43 21.08 0.06 15.67
N HIS A 44 22.06 0.27 16.57
CA HIS A 44 22.37 1.58 17.12
C HIS A 44 23.39 2.34 16.27
N SER A 45 24.42 1.67 15.74
CA SER A 45 25.45 2.31 14.92
C SER A 45 24.92 2.76 13.56
N ILE A 46 23.98 2.02 12.95
CA ILE A 46 23.37 2.41 11.67
C ILE A 46 22.61 3.75 11.75
N MET A 47 22.08 4.07 12.93
CA MET A 47 21.31 5.30 13.17
C MET A 47 22.19 6.56 13.27
N GLN A 48 23.49 6.41 13.46
CA GLN A 48 24.39 7.55 13.67
C GLN A 48 24.67 8.34 12.38
N SER A 49 24.56 7.71 11.21
CA SER A 49 24.81 8.34 9.92
C SER A 49 23.50 8.59 9.16
N PRO A 50 23.24 9.82 8.69
CA PRO A 50 22.06 10.12 7.86
C PRO A 50 21.96 9.23 6.62
N MET A 51 23.08 8.96 5.95
CA MET A 51 23.10 8.08 4.77
C MET A 51 22.74 6.64 5.15
N CYS A 52 23.29 6.13 6.26
CA CYS A 52 23.00 4.78 6.74
C CYS A 52 21.53 4.62 7.12
N ARG A 53 20.91 5.64 7.73
CA ARG A 53 19.46 5.65 8.00
C ARG A 53 18.63 5.53 6.72
N VAL A 54 19.00 6.27 5.67
CA VAL A 54 18.29 6.18 4.38
C VAL A 54 18.44 4.79 3.75
N ILE A 55 19.65 4.20 3.80
CA ILE A 55 19.88 2.83 3.31
C ILE A 55 19.06 1.82 4.12
N PHE A 56 19.08 1.93 5.45
CA PHE A 56 18.28 1.09 6.34
C PHE A 56 16.79 1.18 6.04
N CYS A 57 16.21 2.38 5.98
CA CYS A 57 14.79 2.56 5.71
C CYS A 57 14.38 1.98 4.35
N TRP A 58 15.27 2.06 3.36
CA TRP A 58 15.05 1.48 2.05
C TRP A 58 15.07 -0.06 2.10
N CYS A 59 16.12 -0.68 2.69
CA CYS A 59 16.19 -2.13 2.87
C CYS A 59 15.02 -2.66 3.71
N GLY A 60 14.72 -2.01 4.84
CA GLY A 60 13.65 -2.40 5.74
C GLY A 60 12.26 -2.32 5.11
N ARG A 61 12.01 -1.36 4.20
CA ARG A 61 10.74 -1.30 3.45
C ARG A 61 10.54 -2.57 2.62
N PHE A 62 11.56 -2.97 1.87
CA PHE A 62 11.51 -4.19 1.07
C PHE A 62 11.38 -5.42 1.93
N ASP A 63 12.17 -5.51 2.99
CA ASP A 63 12.17 -6.65 3.90
C ASP A 63 10.79 -6.87 4.53
N ILE A 64 10.16 -5.81 5.03
CA ILE A 64 8.78 -5.87 5.51
C ILE A 64 7.83 -6.31 4.38
N PHE A 65 7.95 -5.74 3.19
CA PHE A 65 7.03 -6.03 2.09
C PHE A 65 7.12 -7.49 1.61
N THR A 66 8.33 -8.00 1.39
CA THR A 66 8.57 -9.38 0.94
C THR A 66 8.14 -10.37 2.00
N SER A 67 8.42 -10.06 3.26
CA SER A 67 8.04 -10.86 4.42
C SER A 67 6.51 -10.93 4.60
N LEU A 68 5.82 -9.80 4.45
CA LEU A 68 4.35 -9.75 4.49
C LEU A 68 3.71 -10.61 3.40
N ILE A 69 4.20 -10.56 2.16
CA ILE A 69 3.56 -11.31 1.07
C ILE A 69 3.95 -12.79 1.09
N SER A 70 5.20 -13.12 1.43
CA SER A 70 5.69 -14.50 1.47
C SER A 70 5.26 -15.27 2.73
N GLY A 71 4.79 -14.57 3.76
CA GLY A 71 4.49 -15.17 5.08
C GLY A 71 5.74 -15.65 5.81
N ARG A 72 6.90 -15.07 5.51
CA ARG A 72 8.20 -15.42 6.12
C ARG A 72 8.59 -14.41 7.19
N GLU A 73 9.70 -14.69 7.86
CA GLU A 73 10.35 -13.71 8.71
C GLU A 73 11.19 -12.75 7.87
N THR A 74 11.28 -11.52 8.35
CA THR A 74 12.20 -10.53 7.83
C THR A 74 13.64 -10.94 8.07
N MET A 75 14.52 -10.48 7.20
CA MET A 75 15.96 -10.70 7.32
C MET A 75 16.55 -9.85 8.46
N LEU A 76 16.07 -8.62 8.61
CA LEU A 76 16.39 -7.76 9.73
C LEU A 76 15.42 -8.05 10.88
N GLY A 77 15.97 -8.28 12.07
CA GLY A 77 15.17 -8.51 13.28
C GLY A 77 14.38 -7.28 13.70
N ARG A 78 13.31 -7.51 14.49
CA ARG A 78 12.45 -6.47 15.08
C ARG A 78 13.21 -5.35 15.80
N GLU A 79 14.38 -5.67 16.37
CA GLU A 79 15.23 -4.72 17.10
C GLU A 79 15.66 -3.54 16.22
N TRP A 80 16.02 -3.79 14.95
CA TRP A 80 16.43 -2.73 14.01
C TRP A 80 15.36 -1.64 13.86
N PHE A 81 14.11 -2.05 13.74
CA PHE A 81 12.97 -1.14 13.62
C PHE A 81 12.65 -0.45 14.95
N SER A 82 12.80 -1.16 16.06
CA SER A 82 12.58 -0.61 17.41
C SER A 82 13.58 0.50 17.74
N VAL A 83 14.87 0.27 17.46
CA VAL A 83 15.92 1.28 17.66
C VAL A 83 15.71 2.47 16.72
N CYS A 84 15.31 2.23 15.47
CA CYS A 84 14.99 3.30 14.53
C CYS A 84 13.82 4.17 15.00
N GLN A 85 12.73 3.56 15.48
CA GLN A 85 11.59 4.27 16.05
C GLN A 85 12.00 5.09 17.27
N GLN A 86 12.78 4.50 18.19
CA GLN A 86 13.23 5.18 19.40
C GLN A 86 14.11 6.40 19.06
N TYR A 87 15.03 6.26 18.10
CA TYR A 87 15.86 7.36 17.63
C TYR A 87 15.03 8.55 17.13
N TYR A 88 14.04 8.30 16.26
CA TYR A 88 13.21 9.39 15.73
C TYR A 88 12.26 9.96 16.77
N ARG A 89 11.79 9.15 17.72
CA ARG A 89 11.02 9.62 18.88
C ARG A 89 11.81 10.60 19.74
N GLU A 90 13.05 10.26 20.09
CA GLU A 90 13.92 11.15 20.85
C GLU A 90 14.21 12.46 20.11
N ARG A 91 14.44 12.38 18.79
CA ARG A 91 14.65 13.56 17.94
C ARG A 91 13.41 14.44 17.85
N ALA A 92 12.22 13.86 17.71
CA ALA A 92 10.96 14.60 17.69
C ALA A 92 10.68 15.33 19.01
N VAL A 93 11.14 14.78 20.14
CA VAL A 93 11.07 15.42 21.46
C VAL A 93 12.12 16.53 21.62
N MET A 94 13.33 16.31 21.10
CA MET A 94 14.44 17.27 21.19
C MET A 94 14.26 18.48 20.26
N TYR A 95 13.73 18.27 19.05
CA TYR A 95 13.53 19.29 18.03
C TYR A 95 12.03 19.49 17.77
N GLN A 96 11.33 20.02 18.77
CA GLN A 96 9.86 20.08 18.77
C GLN A 96 9.26 20.90 17.62
N ASP A 97 10.01 21.88 17.13
CA ASP A 97 9.59 22.78 16.04
C ASP A 97 9.92 22.21 14.65
N ASP A 98 10.72 21.14 14.56
CA ASP A 98 11.06 20.52 13.29
C ASP A 98 10.06 19.41 12.94
N ILE A 99 9.12 19.76 12.06
CA ILE A 99 8.07 18.86 11.59
C ILE A 99 8.63 17.59 10.92
N ASN A 100 9.82 17.64 10.32
CA ASN A 100 10.40 16.49 9.63
C ASN A 100 10.73 15.37 10.62
N HIS A 101 11.24 15.70 11.81
CA HIS A 101 11.51 14.69 12.84
C HIS A 101 10.23 14.01 13.32
N ARG A 102 9.11 14.75 13.37
CA ARG A 102 7.79 14.19 13.71
C ARG A 102 7.25 13.28 12.59
N ILE A 103 7.44 13.67 11.33
CA ILE A 103 7.07 12.85 10.16
C ILE A 103 7.87 11.54 10.17
N GLU A 104 9.18 11.60 10.43
CA GLU A 104 10.02 10.40 10.49
C GLU A 104 9.67 9.49 11.68
N GLU A 105 9.30 10.05 12.83
CA GLU A 105 8.79 9.29 13.97
C GLU A 105 7.49 8.55 13.61
N ALA A 106 6.53 9.23 12.98
CA ALA A 106 5.28 8.62 12.55
C ALA A 106 5.53 7.48 11.55
N ASN A 107 6.40 7.70 10.56
CA ASN A 107 6.79 6.67 9.59
C ASN A 107 7.53 5.49 10.24
N ALA A 108 8.46 5.74 11.16
CA ALA A 108 9.16 4.69 11.89
C ALA A 108 8.19 3.89 12.75
N SER A 109 7.22 4.54 13.40
CA SER A 109 6.16 3.86 14.15
C SER A 109 5.30 2.98 13.25
N LEU A 110 4.94 3.43 12.04
CA LEU A 110 4.17 2.63 11.09
C LEU A 110 4.95 1.39 10.63
N ARG A 111 6.26 1.55 10.35
CA ARG A 111 7.16 0.43 10.01
C ARG A 111 7.27 -0.58 11.16
N THR A 112 7.35 -0.12 12.42
CA THR A 112 7.35 -1.01 13.59
C THR A 112 6.04 -1.81 13.71
N ILE A 113 4.90 -1.24 13.34
CA ILE A 113 3.64 -1.99 13.32
C ILE A 113 3.65 -3.03 12.18
N ALA A 114 4.15 -2.65 11.00
CA ALA A 114 4.21 -3.54 9.85
C ALA A 114 5.17 -4.74 10.06
N ILE A 115 6.31 -4.53 10.73
CA ILE A 115 7.21 -5.63 11.11
C ILE A 115 6.56 -6.57 12.15
N ASP A 116 5.85 -6.02 13.15
CA ASP A 116 5.15 -6.84 14.14
C ASP A 116 4.06 -7.71 13.48
N MET A 117 3.32 -7.13 12.51
CA MET A 117 2.38 -7.86 11.69
C MET A 117 3.06 -8.97 10.88
N SER A 118 4.19 -8.69 10.25
CA SER A 118 4.91 -9.71 9.49
C SER A 118 5.42 -10.85 10.37
N ILE A 119 5.90 -10.55 11.58
CA ILE A 119 6.34 -11.57 12.53
C ILE A 119 5.16 -12.45 12.94
N LEU A 120 3.99 -11.87 13.23
CA LEU A 120 2.80 -12.63 13.56
C LEU A 120 2.37 -13.56 12.41
N SER A 121 2.35 -13.06 11.17
CA SER A 121 2.03 -13.86 10.00
C SER A 121 3.02 -15.02 9.80
N ALA A 122 4.31 -14.79 10.01
CA ALA A 122 5.33 -15.83 9.95
C ALA A 122 5.14 -16.91 11.02
N LYS A 123 4.87 -16.51 12.28
CA LYS A 123 4.55 -17.45 13.37
C LYS A 123 3.35 -18.32 13.00
N ARG A 124 2.31 -17.73 12.37
CA ARG A 124 1.10 -18.45 11.96
C ARG A 124 1.39 -19.47 10.86
N VAL A 125 2.14 -19.10 9.83
CA VAL A 125 2.53 -20.01 8.73
C VAL A 125 3.38 -21.18 9.22
N ARG A 126 4.23 -20.96 10.23
CA ARG A 126 5.07 -22.00 10.84
C ARG A 126 4.35 -22.82 11.92
N GLU A 127 3.06 -22.56 12.15
CA GLU A 127 2.27 -23.19 13.22
C GLU A 127 2.92 -23.04 14.61
N SER A 128 3.72 -21.99 14.82
CA SER A 128 4.49 -21.75 16.06
C SER A 128 3.74 -20.86 17.07
N ILE A 129 2.45 -20.64 16.85
CA ILE A 129 1.56 -19.85 17.70
C ILE A 129 0.21 -20.55 17.78
N HIS A 130 -0.37 -20.62 18.96
CA HIS A 130 -1.70 -21.20 19.14
C HIS A 130 -2.78 -20.30 18.53
N HIS A 131 -3.93 -20.87 18.18
CA HIS A 131 -5.01 -20.13 17.53
C HIS A 131 -5.50 -18.94 18.38
N ASP A 132 -5.75 -19.16 19.67
CA ASP A 132 -6.25 -18.11 20.57
C ASP A 132 -5.21 -17.01 20.77
N GLU A 133 -3.93 -17.37 20.92
CA GLU A 133 -2.83 -16.41 21.04
C GLU A 133 -2.65 -15.58 19.75
N PHE A 134 -2.81 -16.22 18.58
CA PHE A 134 -2.82 -15.52 17.29
C PHE A 134 -3.97 -14.52 17.19
N MET A 135 -5.16 -14.90 17.65
CA MET A 135 -6.31 -14.00 17.68
C MET A 135 -6.06 -12.78 18.57
N ASP A 136 -5.57 -13.01 19.79
CA ASP A 136 -5.26 -11.93 20.74
C ASP A 136 -4.16 -10.99 20.20
N GLU A 137 -3.07 -11.53 19.65
CA GLU A 137 -2.00 -10.73 19.03
C GLU A 137 -2.51 -9.98 17.78
N SER A 138 -3.35 -10.61 16.94
CA SER A 138 -3.92 -9.98 15.73
C SER A 138 -4.88 -8.85 16.09
N ASP A 139 -5.74 -9.03 17.10
CA ASP A 139 -6.65 -7.99 17.56
C ASP A 139 -5.90 -6.81 18.21
N ALA A 140 -4.83 -7.10 18.96
CA ALA A 140 -3.95 -6.05 19.48
C ALA A 140 -3.24 -5.27 18.36
N LEU A 141 -2.77 -5.96 17.31
CA LEU A 141 -2.18 -5.31 16.13
C LEU A 141 -3.21 -4.48 15.37
N GLY A 142 -4.41 -5.01 15.13
CA GLY A 142 -5.50 -4.29 14.48
C GLY A 142 -5.81 -2.96 15.17
N ARG A 143 -5.90 -2.97 16.52
CA ARG A 143 -6.06 -1.73 17.31
C ARG A 143 -4.89 -0.78 17.14
N ARG A 144 -3.65 -1.25 17.26
CA ARG A 144 -2.45 -0.41 17.07
C ARG A 144 -2.38 0.23 15.69
N ILE A 145 -2.76 -0.52 14.65
CA ILE A 145 -2.84 0.01 13.28
C ILE A 145 -3.87 1.14 13.24
N LEU A 146 -5.11 0.92 13.70
CA LEU A 146 -6.17 1.94 13.66
C LEU A 146 -5.84 3.18 14.49
N GLU A 147 -5.26 2.99 15.68
CA GLU A 147 -4.88 4.06 16.59
C GLU A 147 -3.64 4.84 16.14
N TRP A 148 -2.85 4.32 15.19
CA TRP A 148 -1.65 5.00 14.70
C TRP A 148 -1.96 6.44 14.30
N ARG A 149 -3.01 6.66 13.50
CA ARG A 149 -3.38 7.99 13.00
C ARG A 149 -3.83 8.92 14.13
N SER A 150 -4.59 8.42 15.12
CA SER A 150 -5.07 9.24 16.24
C SER A 150 -3.96 9.59 17.24
N ASN A 151 -2.96 8.71 17.35
CA ASN A 151 -1.82 8.86 18.28
C ASN A 151 -0.71 9.75 17.72
N MET A 152 -0.72 10.07 16.41
CA MET A 152 0.21 11.03 15.82
C MET A 152 0.10 12.41 16.48
N HIS A 153 1.23 13.10 16.56
CA HIS A 153 1.26 14.48 17.07
C HIS A 153 0.27 15.38 16.31
N PRO A 154 -0.49 16.27 16.98
CA PRO A 154 -1.49 17.11 16.33
C PRO A 154 -0.97 17.95 15.16
N SER A 155 0.31 18.37 15.20
CA SER A 155 0.94 19.13 14.09
C SER A 155 1.01 18.35 12.78
N LEU A 156 0.95 17.02 12.81
CA LEU A 156 0.92 16.17 11.60
C LEU A 156 -0.50 16.04 11.01
N ARG A 157 -1.49 16.62 11.68
CA ARG A 157 -2.91 16.61 11.29
C ARG A 157 -3.46 18.03 11.10
N ASP A 158 -2.56 19.01 11.06
CA ASP A 158 -2.92 20.41 10.98
C ASP A 158 -3.62 20.71 9.66
N GLN A 159 -4.89 21.12 9.77
CA GLN A 159 -5.76 21.43 8.64
C GLN A 159 -5.33 22.69 7.89
N ALA A 160 -4.45 23.52 8.45
CA ALA A 160 -3.87 24.65 7.74
C ALA A 160 -3.06 24.22 6.49
N TYR A 161 -2.55 22.98 6.49
CA TYR A 161 -1.84 22.40 5.35
C TYR A 161 -2.75 21.51 4.49
N ALA A 162 -4.04 21.39 4.80
CA ALA A 162 -4.98 20.66 3.98
C ALA A 162 -5.21 21.39 2.65
N ILE A 163 -4.95 20.71 1.55
CA ILE A 163 -5.20 21.22 0.21
C ILE A 163 -6.62 20.83 -0.21
N THR A 164 -7.33 21.79 -0.80
CA THR A 164 -8.50 21.52 -1.63
C THR A 164 -8.08 21.71 -3.08
N LEU A 165 -8.13 20.64 -3.88
CA LEU A 165 -7.83 20.75 -5.30
C LEU A 165 -8.89 21.62 -5.97
N GLY A 166 -8.47 22.52 -6.86
CA GLY A 166 -9.38 23.33 -7.66
C GLY A 166 -9.86 22.57 -8.90
N GLY A 167 -11.15 22.70 -9.24
CA GLY A 167 -11.75 22.15 -10.46
C GLY A 167 -12.97 21.29 -10.20
N SER A 168 -13.49 20.69 -11.27
CA SER A 168 -14.46 19.59 -11.21
C SER A 168 -13.94 18.46 -12.09
N PRO A 169 -14.30 17.20 -11.80
CA PRO A 169 -14.03 16.11 -12.74
C PRO A 169 -14.59 16.52 -14.11
N GLY A 170 -13.74 16.51 -15.14
CA GLY A 170 -14.21 16.80 -16.49
C GLY A 170 -15.37 15.87 -16.86
N PRO A 171 -16.33 16.30 -17.69
CA PRO A 171 -17.40 15.41 -18.17
C PRO A 171 -16.78 14.17 -18.83
N GLY A 172 -17.18 12.98 -18.38
CA GLY A 172 -16.58 11.70 -18.79
C GLY A 172 -15.38 11.26 -17.95
N SER A 173 -15.20 11.81 -16.75
CA SER A 173 -14.12 11.40 -15.84
C SER A 173 -14.14 9.90 -15.57
N ASP A 174 -13.04 9.28 -15.93
CA ASP A 174 -12.68 7.89 -15.71
C ASP A 174 -12.29 7.57 -14.26
N SER A 175 -12.37 8.58 -13.38
CA SER A 175 -12.10 8.47 -11.97
C SER A 175 -13.21 7.73 -11.24
N ILE A 176 -12.81 6.92 -10.26
CA ILE A 176 -13.74 6.30 -9.31
C ILE A 176 -13.88 7.14 -8.04
N ALA A 177 -12.97 8.08 -7.75
CA ALA A 177 -12.87 8.77 -6.48
C ALA A 177 -12.94 10.29 -6.58
N ASP A 178 -13.62 10.93 -5.65
CA ASP A 178 -13.67 12.39 -5.59
C ASP A 178 -12.35 12.96 -5.04
N THR A 179 -11.47 13.43 -5.91
CA THR A 179 -10.19 14.02 -5.51
C THR A 179 -10.31 15.43 -4.94
N TYR A 180 -11.49 16.06 -5.08
CA TYR A 180 -11.72 17.46 -4.72
C TYR A 180 -12.28 17.61 -3.30
N THR A 181 -12.50 16.50 -2.58
CA THR A 181 -12.89 16.52 -1.18
C THR A 181 -11.84 17.26 -0.35
N PRO A 182 -12.21 18.34 0.37
CA PRO A 182 -11.29 19.06 1.25
C PRO A 182 -10.67 18.15 2.31
N GLY A 183 -9.37 18.32 2.57
CA GLY A 183 -8.67 17.53 3.60
C GLY A 183 -8.20 16.15 3.17
N THR A 184 -8.40 15.76 1.91
CA THR A 184 -7.83 14.53 1.35
C THR A 184 -6.30 14.60 1.28
N LEU A 185 -5.74 15.74 0.91
CA LEU A 185 -4.33 15.91 0.59
C LEU A 185 -3.68 16.96 1.48
N PHE A 186 -2.45 16.72 1.92
CA PHE A 186 -1.63 17.71 2.62
C PHE A 186 -0.58 18.35 1.72
N GLY A 187 -0.37 19.65 1.85
CA GLY A 187 0.64 20.43 1.12
C GLY A 187 1.84 20.80 1.96
N GLY A 188 2.79 21.48 1.31
CA GLY A 188 3.94 22.11 1.98
C GLY A 188 4.73 21.12 2.85
N PRO A 189 5.07 21.49 4.11
CA PRO A 189 5.84 20.62 5.00
C PRO A 189 5.16 19.29 5.35
N LEU A 190 3.83 19.18 5.25
CA LEU A 190 3.10 17.93 5.51
C LEU A 190 2.93 17.04 4.27
N TRP A 191 3.44 17.44 3.10
CA TRP A 191 3.39 16.64 1.87
C TRP A 191 3.82 15.16 2.05
N PRO A 192 4.90 14.83 2.78
CA PRO A 192 5.30 13.44 2.97
C PRO A 192 4.26 12.57 3.70
N MET A 193 3.37 13.18 4.49
CA MET A 193 2.33 12.44 5.21
C MET A 193 1.31 11.79 4.29
N ASN A 194 1.12 12.29 3.06
CA ASN A 194 0.23 11.65 2.09
C ASN A 194 0.69 10.21 1.79
N PHE A 195 1.99 9.97 1.68
CA PHE A 195 2.54 8.63 1.46
C PHE A 195 2.44 7.75 2.70
N ALA A 196 2.64 8.32 3.89
CA ALA A 196 2.44 7.60 5.15
C ALA A 196 0.98 7.16 5.32
N LEU A 197 0.02 8.01 4.95
CA LEU A 197 -1.42 7.70 4.96
C LEU A 197 -1.79 6.62 3.95
N ILE A 198 -1.26 6.69 2.72
CA ILE A 198 -1.41 5.62 1.71
C ILE A 198 -0.86 4.28 2.24
N GLY A 199 0.32 4.31 2.87
CA GLY A 199 0.90 3.12 3.48
C GLY A 199 0.07 2.58 4.65
N TRP A 200 -0.50 3.47 5.46
CA TRP A 200 -1.36 3.10 6.59
C TRP A 200 -2.67 2.44 6.14
N TYR A 201 -3.36 2.99 5.13
CA TYR A 201 -4.55 2.35 4.55
C TYR A 201 -4.24 0.98 3.96
N ALA A 202 -3.12 0.84 3.24
CA ALA A 202 -2.69 -0.44 2.71
C ALA A 202 -2.36 -1.45 3.83
N LEU A 203 -1.75 -1.00 4.93
CA LEU A 203 -1.47 -1.87 6.08
C LEU A 203 -2.74 -2.39 6.76
N ILE A 204 -3.79 -1.56 6.86
CA ILE A 204 -5.12 -2.00 7.34
C ILE A 204 -5.66 -3.11 6.45
N LEU A 205 -5.67 -2.89 5.13
CA LEU A 205 -6.15 -3.86 4.15
C LEU A 205 -5.36 -5.16 4.21
N SER A 206 -4.04 -5.09 4.22
CA SER A 206 -3.16 -6.26 4.33
C SER A 206 -3.41 -7.03 5.63
N HIS A 207 -3.54 -6.34 6.77
CA HIS A 207 -3.83 -6.99 8.06
C HIS A 207 -5.13 -7.77 7.99
N ARG A 208 -6.21 -7.11 7.58
CA ARG A 208 -7.53 -7.74 7.50
C ARG A 208 -7.56 -8.91 6.52
N HIS A 209 -6.89 -8.79 5.37
CA HIS A 209 -6.75 -9.90 4.42
C HIS A 209 -6.05 -11.10 5.05
N GLN A 210 -4.89 -10.88 5.66
CA GLN A 210 -4.09 -11.97 6.23
C GLN A 210 -4.80 -12.64 7.39
N THR A 211 -5.45 -11.86 8.26
CA THR A 211 -6.29 -12.41 9.33
C THR A 211 -7.46 -13.22 8.74
N ALA A 212 -8.15 -12.70 7.71
CA ALA A 212 -9.24 -13.42 7.06
C ALA A 212 -8.75 -14.76 6.45
N LEU A 213 -7.63 -14.76 5.73
CA LEU A 213 -7.01 -15.98 5.19
C LEU A 213 -6.60 -16.96 6.31
N ALA A 214 -5.97 -16.48 7.37
CA ALA A 214 -5.55 -17.31 8.51
C ALA A 214 -6.72 -17.96 9.26
N LEU A 215 -7.91 -17.34 9.18
CA LEU A 215 -9.17 -17.80 9.75
C LEU A 215 -10.06 -18.53 8.74
N GLN A 216 -9.64 -18.65 7.48
CA GLN A 216 -10.43 -19.20 6.39
C GLN A 216 -11.79 -18.50 6.24
N ARG A 217 -11.80 -17.18 6.38
CA ARG A 217 -12.97 -16.31 6.24
C ARG A 217 -12.81 -15.39 5.03
N GLN A 218 -13.93 -14.91 4.52
CA GLN A 218 -13.93 -13.86 3.51
C GLN A 218 -13.55 -12.50 4.15
N PRO A 219 -12.81 -11.63 3.45
CA PRO A 219 -12.51 -10.29 3.94
C PRO A 219 -13.79 -9.47 4.18
N PRO A 220 -13.84 -8.61 5.22
CA PRO A 220 -14.99 -7.76 5.50
C PRO A 220 -15.32 -6.76 4.38
N VAL A 221 -16.61 -6.50 4.15
CA VAL A 221 -17.11 -5.51 3.16
C VAL A 221 -16.60 -4.08 3.44
N GLU A 222 -16.30 -3.75 4.70
CA GLU A 222 -15.73 -2.44 5.09
C GLU A 222 -14.36 -2.15 4.46
N ASP A 223 -13.68 -3.17 3.92
CA ASP A 223 -12.38 -3.02 3.27
C ASP A 223 -12.47 -2.28 1.94
N GLU A 224 -13.62 -2.30 1.27
CA GLU A 224 -13.86 -1.53 0.05
C GLU A 224 -13.67 -0.02 0.30
N ARG A 225 -14.18 0.48 1.43
CA ARG A 225 -14.05 1.90 1.80
C ARG A 225 -12.58 2.29 1.99
N MET A 226 -11.77 1.41 2.59
CA MET A 226 -10.34 1.67 2.80
C MET A 226 -9.56 1.61 1.48
N ALA A 227 -9.91 0.67 0.59
CA ALA A 227 -9.36 0.63 -0.75
C ALA A 227 -9.68 1.91 -1.53
N PHE A 228 -10.90 2.42 -1.39
CA PHE A 228 -11.30 3.68 -2.00
C PHE A 228 -10.50 4.87 -1.47
N GLN A 229 -10.15 4.91 -0.19
CA GLN A 229 -9.27 5.95 0.37
C GLN A 229 -7.86 5.92 -0.25
N VAL A 230 -7.31 4.73 -0.51
CA VAL A 230 -6.05 4.60 -1.26
C VAL A 230 -6.19 5.17 -2.67
N CYS A 231 -7.28 4.82 -3.36
CA CYS A 231 -7.57 5.32 -4.71
C CYS A 231 -7.69 6.85 -4.73
N GLN A 232 -8.53 7.40 -3.85
CA GLN A 232 -8.79 8.84 -3.72
C GLN A 232 -7.51 9.63 -3.48
N LEU A 233 -6.69 9.21 -2.51
CA LEU A 233 -5.45 9.90 -2.17
C LEU A 233 -4.40 9.78 -3.28
N THR A 234 -4.31 8.61 -3.94
CA THR A 234 -3.41 8.42 -5.09
C THR A 234 -3.76 9.37 -6.23
N GLU A 235 -5.05 9.48 -6.57
CA GLU A 235 -5.51 10.41 -7.61
C GLU A 235 -5.34 11.88 -7.20
N ALA A 236 -5.56 12.21 -5.93
CA ALA A 236 -5.35 13.57 -5.43
C ALA A 236 -3.87 13.99 -5.56
N ILE A 237 -2.92 13.09 -5.25
CA ILE A 237 -1.48 13.33 -5.46
C ILE A 237 -1.18 13.52 -6.95
N GLU A 238 -1.78 12.70 -7.82
CA GLU A 238 -1.59 12.79 -9.27
C GLU A 238 -2.12 14.09 -9.86
N CYS A 239 -3.22 14.62 -9.33
CA CYS A 239 -3.81 15.88 -9.74
C CYS A 239 -3.13 17.11 -9.09
N TYR A 240 -2.23 16.92 -8.13
CA TYR A 240 -1.59 18.03 -7.43
C TYR A 240 -0.52 18.70 -8.31
N PRO A 241 -0.67 20.00 -8.67
CA PRO A 241 0.22 20.65 -9.64
C PRO A 241 1.69 20.76 -9.22
N GLU A 242 1.95 20.86 -7.92
CA GLU A 242 3.32 20.96 -7.40
C GLU A 242 3.95 19.59 -7.12
N ALA A 243 3.20 18.50 -7.31
CA ALA A 243 3.77 17.15 -7.19
C ALA A 243 4.79 16.93 -8.29
N LEU A 244 5.92 16.30 -7.94
CA LEU A 244 6.86 15.84 -8.94
C LEU A 244 6.15 14.85 -9.91
N PRO A 245 6.43 14.93 -11.22
CA PRO A 245 5.91 13.95 -12.17
C PRO A 245 6.21 12.53 -11.70
N GLY A 246 5.16 11.71 -11.57
CA GLY A 246 5.30 10.32 -11.12
C GLY A 246 5.40 10.12 -9.60
N ALA A 247 5.33 11.18 -8.77
CA ALA A 247 5.41 11.08 -7.31
C ALA A 247 4.36 10.14 -6.70
N ALA A 248 3.12 10.18 -7.22
CA ALA A 248 2.06 9.26 -6.82
C ALA A 248 2.51 7.79 -7.01
N PHE A 249 3.15 7.47 -8.12
CA PHE A 249 3.47 6.09 -8.50
C PHE A 249 4.75 5.57 -7.84
N TYR A 250 5.72 6.45 -7.56
CA TYR A 250 6.97 6.09 -6.86
C TYR A 250 6.68 5.42 -5.50
N ALA A 251 5.74 5.96 -4.73
CA ALA A 251 5.46 5.51 -3.37
C ALA A 251 4.14 4.75 -3.19
N ALA A 252 3.15 4.91 -4.08
CA ALA A 252 1.83 4.29 -3.91
C ALA A 252 1.63 2.99 -4.70
N HIS A 253 2.54 2.58 -5.60
CA HIS A 253 2.31 1.43 -6.49
C HIS A 253 1.90 0.16 -5.73
N THR A 254 2.58 -0.16 -4.63
CA THR A 254 2.24 -1.29 -3.75
C THR A 254 0.86 -1.12 -3.13
N SER A 255 0.55 0.06 -2.60
CA SER A 255 -0.74 0.32 -1.95
C SER A 255 -1.89 0.25 -2.95
N VAL A 256 -1.70 0.74 -4.18
CA VAL A 256 -2.68 0.63 -5.28
C VAL A 256 -2.89 -0.83 -5.66
N ALA A 257 -1.81 -1.62 -5.73
CA ALA A 257 -1.90 -3.05 -5.99
C ALA A 257 -2.71 -3.77 -4.91
N VAL A 258 -2.45 -3.50 -3.63
CA VAL A 258 -3.23 -4.05 -2.51
C VAL A 258 -4.69 -3.60 -2.57
N ALA A 259 -4.96 -2.31 -2.77
CA ALA A 259 -6.32 -1.77 -2.85
C ALA A 259 -7.13 -2.43 -3.97
N SER A 260 -6.51 -2.72 -5.13
CA SER A 260 -7.17 -3.35 -6.27
C SER A 260 -7.78 -4.73 -5.97
N LEU A 261 -7.26 -5.43 -4.94
CA LEU A 261 -7.79 -6.71 -4.50
C LEU A 261 -9.19 -6.56 -3.87
N PHE A 262 -9.49 -5.40 -3.30
CA PHE A 262 -10.72 -5.12 -2.55
C PHE A 262 -11.70 -4.21 -3.29
N LEU A 263 -11.29 -3.59 -4.40
CA LEU A 263 -12.22 -2.83 -5.24
C LEU A 263 -13.31 -3.76 -5.81
N LEU A 264 -14.49 -3.18 -6.07
CA LEU A 264 -15.56 -3.83 -6.80
C LEU A 264 -15.04 -4.40 -8.12
N LYS A 265 -15.56 -5.56 -8.52
CA LYS A 265 -15.17 -6.25 -9.76
C LYS A 265 -16.08 -5.86 -10.93
N ASP A 266 -16.56 -4.62 -10.94
CA ASP A 266 -17.31 -4.05 -12.06
C ASP A 266 -16.36 -3.45 -13.10
N ASP A 267 -16.89 -3.20 -14.31
CA ASP A 267 -16.11 -2.67 -15.44
C ASP A 267 -15.45 -1.32 -15.11
N ARG A 268 -16.10 -0.49 -14.29
CA ARG A 268 -15.61 0.86 -13.96
C ARG A 268 -14.35 0.80 -13.09
N HIS A 269 -14.40 0.03 -12.01
CA HIS A 269 -13.30 -0.12 -11.06
C HIS A 269 -12.14 -0.91 -11.65
N ILE A 270 -12.44 -1.96 -12.43
CA ILE A 270 -11.43 -2.71 -13.18
C ILE A 270 -10.75 -1.80 -14.21
N ALA A 271 -11.50 -1.04 -15.01
CA ALA A 271 -10.92 -0.11 -15.98
C ALA A 271 -10.05 0.96 -15.31
N TRP A 272 -10.49 1.48 -14.16
CA TRP A 272 -9.70 2.40 -13.34
C TRP A 272 -8.37 1.77 -12.90
N ALA A 273 -8.40 0.59 -12.30
CA ALA A 273 -7.21 -0.09 -11.80
C ALA A 273 -6.23 -0.41 -12.93
N ARG A 274 -6.73 -0.89 -14.08
CA ARG A 274 -5.95 -1.12 -15.31
C ARG A 274 -5.23 0.15 -15.78
N ARG A 275 -5.93 1.29 -15.81
CA ARG A 275 -5.33 2.59 -16.17
C ARG A 275 -4.24 3.01 -15.19
N LYS A 276 -4.46 2.84 -13.88
CA LYS A 276 -3.46 3.16 -12.87
C LYS A 276 -2.22 2.26 -12.98
N PHE A 277 -2.39 0.96 -13.17
CA PHE A 277 -1.26 0.06 -13.40
C PHE A 277 -0.48 0.41 -14.66
N ALA A 278 -1.16 0.72 -15.77
CA ALA A 278 -0.50 1.21 -16.98
C ALA A 278 0.30 2.49 -16.73
N LYS A 279 -0.25 3.45 -15.97
CA LYS A 279 0.43 4.72 -15.66
C LYS A 279 1.63 4.54 -14.71
N ILE A 280 1.54 3.60 -13.76
CA ILE A 280 2.66 3.20 -12.89
C ILE A 280 3.81 2.63 -13.76
N GLU A 281 3.49 1.75 -14.70
CA GLU A 281 4.51 1.19 -15.61
C GLU A 281 5.12 2.21 -16.54
N GLN A 282 4.31 3.14 -17.05
CA GLN A 282 4.79 4.27 -17.84
C GLN A 282 5.69 5.21 -17.04
N SER A 283 5.55 5.22 -15.72
CA SER A 283 6.41 5.97 -14.79
C SER A 283 7.69 5.21 -14.42
N GLY A 284 7.87 3.99 -14.92
CA GLY A 284 9.10 3.21 -14.82
C GLY A 284 9.05 2.01 -13.88
N TYR A 285 7.94 1.73 -13.19
CA TYR A 285 7.81 0.54 -12.34
C TYR A 285 7.05 -0.57 -13.06
N ILE A 286 7.73 -1.64 -13.45
CA ILE A 286 7.16 -2.79 -14.15
C ILE A 286 6.60 -3.79 -13.13
N PHE A 287 5.31 -4.10 -13.24
CA PHE A 287 4.72 -5.13 -12.40
C PHE A 287 5.25 -6.52 -12.75
N PRO A 288 5.39 -7.43 -11.76
CA PRO A 288 5.90 -8.78 -11.99
C PRO A 288 4.93 -9.62 -12.82
N THR A 289 5.46 -10.57 -13.58
CA THR A 289 4.67 -11.49 -14.41
C THR A 289 3.62 -12.22 -13.58
N ASP A 290 4.01 -12.77 -12.42
CA ASP A 290 3.11 -13.50 -11.53
C ASP A 290 1.98 -12.63 -10.97
N PHE A 291 2.27 -11.36 -10.67
CA PHE A 291 1.24 -10.41 -10.27
C PHE A 291 0.21 -10.20 -11.39
N ARG A 292 0.66 -10.02 -12.64
CA ARG A 292 -0.26 -9.84 -13.77
C ARG A 292 -1.11 -11.08 -14.05
N ILE A 293 -0.50 -12.27 -13.96
CA ILE A 293 -1.22 -13.55 -14.05
C ILE A 293 -2.31 -13.60 -12.97
N LYS A 294 -1.96 -13.23 -11.73
CA LYS A 294 -2.91 -13.29 -10.63
C LYS A 294 -4.08 -12.34 -10.78
N ILE A 295 -3.83 -11.11 -11.21
CA ILE A 295 -4.88 -10.13 -11.50
C ILE A 295 -5.74 -10.59 -12.69
N SER A 296 -5.11 -11.20 -13.71
CA SER A 296 -5.81 -11.78 -14.87
C SER A 296 -6.80 -12.87 -14.47
N GLU A 297 -6.40 -13.77 -13.55
CA GLU A 297 -7.28 -14.79 -12.97
C GLU A 297 -8.40 -14.13 -12.13
N MET A 298 -8.04 -13.24 -11.21
CA MET A 298 -8.98 -12.62 -10.27
C MET A 298 -10.08 -11.82 -10.97
N TRP A 299 -9.75 -11.13 -12.05
CA TRP A 299 -10.73 -10.34 -12.81
C TRP A 299 -11.34 -11.12 -13.98
N ASN A 300 -10.92 -12.38 -14.19
CA ASN A 300 -11.33 -13.22 -15.31
C ASN A 300 -11.13 -12.53 -16.68
N ILE A 301 -9.98 -11.85 -16.85
CA ILE A 301 -9.60 -11.16 -18.10
C ILE A 301 -8.22 -11.69 -18.54
N PRO A 302 -8.18 -12.69 -19.44
CA PRO A 302 -6.94 -13.37 -19.84
C PRO A 302 -5.86 -12.46 -20.44
N ASP A 303 -6.25 -11.35 -21.07
CA ASP A 303 -5.32 -10.48 -21.80
C ASP A 303 -4.42 -9.63 -20.88
N ILE A 304 -4.83 -9.46 -19.62
CA ILE A 304 -4.14 -8.59 -18.64
C ILE A 304 -2.73 -9.08 -18.32
N LYS A 305 -2.47 -10.39 -18.45
CA LYS A 305 -1.12 -10.93 -18.26
C LYS A 305 -0.10 -10.37 -19.26
N TYR A 306 -0.54 -9.86 -20.41
CA TYR A 306 0.32 -9.28 -21.44
C TYR A 306 0.35 -7.75 -21.38
N ASP A 307 -0.83 -7.14 -21.25
CA ASP A 307 -0.98 -5.69 -21.25
C ASP A 307 -2.15 -5.25 -20.36
N TRP A 308 -1.91 -4.20 -19.57
CA TRP A 308 -2.96 -3.62 -18.73
C TRP A 308 -4.09 -3.00 -19.56
N LEU A 309 -3.81 -2.43 -20.73
CA LEU A 309 -4.82 -1.78 -21.58
C LEU A 309 -5.05 -2.59 -22.86
N PRO A 310 -6.28 -2.59 -23.42
CA PRO A 310 -6.53 -3.20 -24.72
C PRO A 310 -5.61 -2.64 -25.81
N ASN A 311 -5.25 -3.47 -26.80
CA ASN A 311 -4.39 -3.11 -27.93
C ASN A 311 -2.98 -2.59 -27.56
N GLY A 312 -2.49 -2.95 -26.38
CA GLY A 312 -1.17 -2.54 -25.90
C GLY A 312 -1.11 -1.13 -25.29
N GLY A 313 -2.21 -0.37 -25.32
CA GLY A 313 -2.26 1.03 -24.86
C GLY A 313 -1.16 1.92 -25.48
N ASN A 314 -1.02 3.15 -25.01
CA ASN A 314 0.12 4.02 -25.38
C ASN A 314 1.45 3.55 -24.75
N ASN A 315 1.68 2.24 -24.61
CA ASN A 315 2.93 1.72 -24.09
C ASN A 315 4.04 1.98 -25.12
N SER A 316 5.08 2.67 -24.68
CA SER A 316 6.25 2.94 -25.51
C SER A 316 6.93 1.62 -25.90
N ASP A 317 7.62 1.63 -27.04
CA ASP A 317 8.40 0.47 -27.50
C ASP A 317 9.43 0.03 -26.45
N VAL A 318 9.92 0.97 -25.65
CA VAL A 318 10.83 0.72 -24.52
C VAL A 318 10.18 -0.17 -23.46
N ILE A 319 8.96 0.14 -23.01
CA ILE A 319 8.26 -0.67 -22.00
C ILE A 319 7.99 -2.08 -22.52
N ARG A 320 7.56 -2.19 -23.79
CA ARG A 320 7.31 -3.48 -24.44
C ARG A 320 8.59 -4.32 -24.53
N SER A 321 9.70 -3.69 -24.89
CA SER A 321 11.02 -4.34 -24.93
C SER A 321 11.45 -4.81 -23.55
N ILE A 322 11.32 -3.97 -22.52
CA ILE A 322 11.67 -4.33 -21.14
C ILE A 322 10.86 -5.54 -20.69
N ARG A 323 9.53 -5.53 -20.87
CA ARG A 323 8.68 -6.67 -20.50
C ARG A 323 9.05 -7.94 -21.25
N SER A 324 9.34 -7.85 -22.56
CA SER A 324 9.79 -9.02 -23.34
C SER A 324 11.07 -9.61 -22.75
N SER A 325 12.06 -8.76 -22.45
CA SER A 325 13.33 -9.20 -21.86
C SER A 325 13.13 -9.82 -20.47
N MET A 326 12.24 -9.28 -19.64
CA MET A 326 11.93 -9.84 -18.33
C MET A 326 11.22 -11.20 -18.45
N ASN A 327 10.23 -11.32 -19.35
CA ASN A 327 9.55 -12.59 -19.60
C ASN A 327 10.50 -13.68 -20.11
N ASP A 328 11.46 -13.33 -20.95
CA ASP A 328 12.48 -14.26 -21.44
C ASP A 328 13.42 -14.68 -20.32
N GLN A 329 13.80 -13.74 -19.44
CA GLN A 329 14.60 -14.03 -18.25
C GLN A 329 13.87 -14.97 -17.27
N ASP A 330 12.59 -14.74 -16.98
CA ASP A 330 11.76 -15.59 -16.12
C ASP A 330 11.72 -17.04 -16.64
N ARG A 331 11.59 -17.20 -17.97
CA ARG A 331 11.60 -18.52 -18.63
C ARG A 331 12.94 -19.22 -18.51
N ILE A 332 14.04 -18.49 -18.67
CA ILE A 332 15.40 -19.04 -18.53
C ILE A 332 15.63 -19.50 -17.09
N THR A 333 15.28 -18.66 -16.10
CA THR A 333 15.42 -18.96 -14.68
C THR A 333 14.56 -20.16 -14.27
N SER A 334 13.33 -20.25 -14.80
CA SER A 334 12.41 -21.37 -14.54
C SER A 334 12.79 -22.68 -15.22
N ALA A 335 13.63 -22.64 -16.26
CA ALA A 335 14.11 -23.81 -16.99
C ALA A 335 15.38 -24.44 -16.39
N GLY A 336 15.98 -23.82 -15.36
CA GLY A 336 17.11 -24.40 -14.62
C GLY A 336 16.66 -25.52 -13.67
N ASP A 337 17.28 -26.69 -13.76
CA ASP A 337 16.96 -27.93 -13.02
C ASP A 337 17.18 -27.89 -11.49
N VAL A 338 17.38 -26.72 -10.88
CA VAL A 338 17.54 -26.58 -9.42
C VAL A 338 16.45 -25.64 -8.91
N PRO A 339 15.44 -26.14 -8.17
CA PRO A 339 14.49 -25.28 -7.47
C PRO A 339 15.27 -24.45 -6.46
N SER A 340 15.56 -23.18 -6.76
CA SER A 340 16.11 -22.29 -5.76
C SER A 340 15.03 -22.01 -4.72
N GLN A 341 15.44 -21.83 -3.46
CA GLN A 341 14.54 -21.37 -2.41
C GLN A 341 13.78 -20.13 -2.89
N ASP A 342 14.47 -19.17 -3.53
CA ASP A 342 13.89 -17.92 -4.05
C ASP A 342 12.76 -18.09 -5.08
N ILE A 343 12.79 -19.14 -5.91
CA ILE A 343 11.67 -19.48 -6.82
C ILE A 343 10.46 -19.99 -6.01
N THR A 344 10.71 -20.72 -4.93
CA THR A 344 9.67 -21.14 -3.98
C THR A 344 9.13 -19.95 -3.18
N ASP A 345 9.97 -18.96 -2.87
CA ASP A 345 9.61 -17.69 -2.21
C ASP A 345 8.69 -16.88 -3.12
N MET A 346 9.05 -16.73 -4.39
CA MET A 346 8.23 -16.06 -5.39
C MET A 346 6.87 -16.76 -5.57
N LYS A 347 6.86 -18.10 -5.67
CA LYS A 347 5.62 -18.89 -5.73
C LYS A 347 4.79 -18.79 -4.46
N ALA A 348 5.40 -18.66 -3.27
CA ALA A 348 4.69 -18.43 -2.02
C ALA A 348 4.11 -17.01 -1.95
N ILE A 349 4.85 -16.01 -2.42
CA ILE A 349 4.43 -14.60 -2.50
C ILE A 349 3.16 -14.45 -3.34
N PHE A 350 3.11 -15.06 -4.52
CA PHE A 350 1.93 -14.95 -5.40
C PHE A 350 0.89 -16.06 -5.18
N GLY A 351 1.30 -17.20 -4.62
CA GLY A 351 0.44 -18.33 -4.28
C GLY A 351 -0.41 -18.12 -3.04
N SER A 352 0.02 -17.27 -2.10
CA SER A 352 -0.77 -16.90 -0.89
C SER A 352 -1.96 -15.99 -1.21
N MET A 353 -1.99 -15.35 -2.39
CA MET A 353 -3.11 -14.50 -2.85
C MET A 353 -4.31 -15.31 -3.39
N LYS A 354 -4.42 -16.60 -3.12
CA LYS A 354 -5.56 -17.43 -3.53
C LYS A 354 -6.84 -17.00 -2.79
N LEU A 355 -7.61 -16.12 -3.41
CA LEU A 355 -9.05 -16.02 -3.18
C LEU A 355 -9.70 -17.29 -3.72
N GLU A 356 -10.12 -18.18 -2.83
CA GLU A 356 -11.04 -19.25 -3.22
C GLU A 356 -12.36 -18.62 -3.65
N GLU A 357 -12.76 -18.92 -4.87
CA GLU A 357 -14.03 -18.51 -5.45
C GLU A 357 -15.17 -18.98 -4.54
N ALA A 358 -15.94 -18.05 -3.99
CA ALA A 358 -17.28 -18.35 -3.55
C ALA A 358 -18.07 -18.71 -4.83
N GLN A 359 -18.09 -20.01 -5.16
CA GLN A 359 -19.03 -20.53 -6.13
C GLN A 359 -20.43 -20.20 -5.61
N ASN A 360 -21.10 -19.26 -6.27
CA ASN A 360 -22.54 -19.10 -6.20
C ASN A 360 -23.16 -20.39 -6.76
N GLU A 361 -23.28 -21.42 -5.94
CA GLU A 361 -24.21 -22.51 -6.17
C GLU A 361 -25.64 -22.00 -5.87
N LEU A 362 -26.15 -21.17 -6.77
CA LEU A 362 -27.60 -21.04 -6.92
C LEU A 362 -28.08 -22.23 -7.74
N SER A 363 -28.27 -23.37 -7.07
CA SER A 363 -29.09 -24.45 -7.63
C SER A 363 -30.55 -23.99 -7.71
N PRO A 364 -31.26 -24.24 -8.83
CA PRO A 364 -32.64 -23.79 -8.99
C PRO A 364 -33.56 -24.75 -8.25
N VAL A 365 -34.18 -24.31 -7.16
CA VAL A 365 -35.34 -25.00 -6.58
C VAL A 365 -36.60 -24.40 -7.19
N SER A 366 -37.14 -25.10 -8.18
CA SER A 366 -38.53 -25.00 -8.60
C SER A 366 -39.46 -25.61 -7.54
N GLY A 367 -40.43 -24.85 -7.04
CA GLY A 367 -41.48 -25.39 -6.17
C GLY A 367 -42.36 -24.37 -5.43
N GLN A 368 -43.37 -23.86 -6.13
CA GLN A 368 -44.65 -23.27 -5.68
C GLN A 368 -44.91 -23.09 -4.17
N SER A 369 -45.29 -21.87 -3.75
CA SER A 369 -46.68 -21.47 -3.44
C SER A 369 -46.75 -20.19 -2.56
N SER A 370 -47.90 -19.52 -2.68
CA SER A 370 -48.30 -18.16 -2.29
C SER A 370 -48.43 -17.85 -0.79
N VAL A 371 -48.66 -16.55 -0.51
CA VAL A 371 -49.16 -15.88 0.73
C VAL A 371 -48.02 -15.34 1.60
N GLY A 372 -48.00 -14.12 2.17
CA GLY A 372 -48.87 -12.95 2.19
C GLY A 372 -48.24 -11.91 3.15
N PHE A 373 -48.60 -10.64 2.94
CA PHE A 373 -48.34 -9.41 3.73
C PHE A 373 -48.04 -9.55 5.24
N SER A 374 -47.10 -8.74 5.79
CA SER A 374 -47.41 -7.65 6.75
C SER A 374 -46.18 -6.88 7.25
N ASP A 375 -46.34 -5.56 7.31
CA ASP A 375 -45.53 -4.55 8.00
C ASP A 375 -45.52 -4.68 9.54
N ASN A 376 -44.43 -4.21 10.17
CA ASN A 376 -44.37 -3.32 11.36
C ASN A 376 -42.90 -3.19 11.84
N VAL A 377 -42.22 -2.05 11.71
CA VAL A 377 -42.20 -0.83 12.57
C VAL A 377 -41.48 -1.01 13.92
N ALA A 378 -40.32 -0.33 14.07
CA ALA A 378 -39.85 0.44 15.25
C ALA A 378 -38.44 1.02 14.92
N ALA A 379 -38.28 2.30 14.54
CA ALA A 379 -38.27 3.53 15.35
C ALA A 379 -36.93 3.85 16.07
N GLY A 380 -36.10 4.69 15.43
CA GLY A 380 -35.32 5.85 15.97
C GLY A 380 -34.24 5.66 17.06
N PRO A 381 -33.35 6.66 17.30
CA PRO A 381 -33.56 8.09 17.01
C PRO A 381 -32.43 8.86 16.29
N GLU A 382 -32.84 10.05 15.83
CA GLU A 382 -32.15 11.12 15.12
C GLU A 382 -31.18 11.96 16.00
N PHE A 383 -30.17 12.53 15.36
CA PHE A 383 -29.50 13.80 15.68
C PHE A 383 -29.32 14.50 14.31
N GLY A 384 -29.70 15.75 14.02
CA GLY A 384 -30.12 16.90 14.81
C GLY A 384 -29.61 18.14 14.06
N ASP A 385 -30.42 18.67 13.14
CA ASP A 385 -30.21 19.92 12.39
C ASP A 385 -30.12 21.12 13.35
N ARG A 386 -29.11 21.99 13.16
CA ARG A 386 -29.17 23.40 13.57
C ARG A 386 -28.44 24.32 12.58
N ASP A 387 -29.26 25.20 11.99
CA ASP A 387 -29.04 26.60 11.63
C ASP A 387 -27.89 26.98 10.69
N ILE A 388 -28.20 26.82 9.40
CA ILE A 388 -27.67 27.63 8.30
C ILE A 388 -28.64 28.82 8.11
N SER A 389 -28.44 29.94 8.80
CA SER A 389 -29.06 31.22 8.38
C SER A 389 -28.40 32.51 8.87
N GLU A 390 -27.32 32.47 9.69
CA GLU A 390 -26.69 33.71 10.20
C GLU A 390 -25.34 34.08 9.55
N SER A 391 -24.79 33.26 8.64
CA SER A 391 -23.49 33.51 8.02
C SER A 391 -23.52 34.19 6.64
N GLN A 392 -24.71 34.48 6.09
CA GLN A 392 -24.87 35.20 4.82
C GLN A 392 -24.94 36.73 4.95
N ALA A 393 -25.05 37.29 6.16
CA ALA A 393 -25.16 38.75 6.36
C ALA A 393 -23.81 39.47 6.58
N HIS A 394 -22.69 38.76 6.67
CA HIS A 394 -21.38 39.39 6.98
C HIS A 394 -20.50 39.66 5.74
N TRP A 395 -20.84 39.09 4.57
CA TRP A 395 -20.00 39.18 3.36
C TRP A 395 -20.31 40.36 2.42
N GLU A 396 -21.42 41.07 2.60
CA GLU A 396 -21.77 42.25 1.77
C GLU A 396 -21.22 43.58 2.32
N GLN A 397 -20.48 43.56 3.44
CA GLN A 397 -19.91 44.77 4.05
C GLN A 397 -18.40 44.98 3.83
N LEU A 398 -17.71 44.08 3.11
CA LEU A 398 -16.25 44.16 2.92
C LEU A 398 -15.79 44.28 1.46
N SER A 399 -16.70 44.46 0.50
CA SER A 399 -16.37 44.65 -0.93
C SER A 399 -16.38 46.11 -1.40
N GLY A 400 -16.27 47.08 -0.48
CA GLY A 400 -16.34 48.50 -0.81
C GLY A 400 -15.26 49.36 -0.17
N SER A 401 -14.00 49.25 -0.62
CA SER A 401 -13.06 50.39 -0.75
C SER A 401 -11.63 49.93 -1.08
N HIS A 402 -11.15 50.44 -2.22
CA HIS A 402 -9.76 50.52 -2.74
C HIS A 402 -9.17 49.32 -3.46
#